data_AF-A0A2E3RMQ9-F1
#
_entry.id   AF-A0A2E3RMQ9-F1
#
_cell.length_a   1.000
_cell.length_b   1.000
_cell.length_c   1.000
_cell.angle_alpha   90.00
_cell.angle_beta   90.00
_cell.angle_gamma   90.00
#
_symmetry.space_group_name_H-M   'P 1'
#
loop_
_entity.id
_entity.type
_entity.pdbx_description
1 polymer ?
#
loop_
_entity_poly.entity_id
_entity_poly.type
_entity_poly.pdbx_seq_one_letter_code
_entity_poly.pdbx_strand_id
1 'polypeptide(L)'
;MNWGLYIVALVIAMVLDVSFVQVFAINHVIPSLAMCLLVFVCLYASRDSVLWAALLMGLLLDMTDVHLYMGSRPYHLVGPHVLGCFFAVCLVLPLRAMVFRRNPLAIGVMTVLLSIAVSLVYCFLWQIRSWYPDVLPPWSPEGVGSAFWRLVLCSLYSGLIAMPLGWLLTRTLPAWGFAMGNSRTARRG
;
A
#
# COMPACT_ATOMS: atom_id res chain seq x y z
N MET A 1 18.79 2.33 0.04
CA MET A 1 17.70 1.86 0.92
C MET A 1 18.17 0.58 1.58
N ASN A 2 18.01 0.48 2.90
CA ASN A 2 18.33 -0.73 3.65
C ASN A 2 17.18 -1.74 3.47
N TRP A 3 17.32 -2.65 2.50
CA TRP A 3 16.30 -3.64 2.16
C TRP A 3 15.88 -4.52 3.34
N GLY A 4 16.83 -4.90 4.21
CA GLY A 4 16.52 -5.68 5.41
C GLY A 4 15.57 -4.94 6.35
N LEU A 5 15.81 -3.65 6.60
CA LEU A 5 14.92 -2.83 7.43
C LEU A 5 13.53 -2.68 6.79
N TYR A 6 13.47 -2.49 5.47
CA TYR A 6 12.20 -2.42 4.74
C TYR A 6 11.39 -3.71 4.88
N ILE A 7 12.02 -4.88 4.66
CA ILE A 7 11.34 -6.18 4.77
C ILE A 7 10.83 -6.40 6.21
N VAL A 8 11.65 -6.10 7.22
CA VAL A 8 11.23 -6.22 8.62
C VAL A 8 10.06 -5.29 8.92
N ALA A 9 10.14 -4.02 8.52
CA ALA A 9 9.07 -3.05 8.74
C ALA A 9 7.79 -3.43 7.99
N LEU A 10 7.91 -3.99 6.78
CA LEU A 10 6.80 -4.49 5.99
C LEU A 10 6.12 -5.69 6.66
N VAL A 11 6.89 -6.66 7.14
CA VAL A 11 6.35 -7.82 7.86
C VAL A 11 5.64 -7.37 9.13
N ILE A 12 6.24 -6.45 9.90
CA ILE A 12 5.60 -5.88 11.10
C ILE A 12 4.29 -5.19 10.74
N ALA A 13 4.30 -4.36 9.68
CA ALA A 13 3.09 -3.67 9.23
C ALA A 13 1.98 -4.66 8.82
N MET A 14 2.34 -5.75 8.12
CA MET A 14 1.38 -6.80 7.73
C MET A 14 0.81 -7.55 8.95
N VAL A 15 1.67 -7.95 9.88
CA VAL A 15 1.24 -8.65 11.10
C VAL A 15 0.30 -7.75 11.92
N LEU A 16 0.60 -6.46 12.02
CA LEU A 16 -0.27 -5.49 12.68
C LEU A 16 -1.58 -5.28 11.91
N ASP A 17 -1.53 -5.16 10.58
CA ASP A 17 -2.73 -5.01 9.74
C ASP A 17 -3.70 -6.19 9.93
N VAL A 18 -3.17 -7.42 9.95
CA VAL A 18 -3.99 -8.63 10.13
C VAL A 18 -4.45 -8.83 11.57
N SER A 19 -3.60 -8.56 12.57
CA SER A 19 -3.87 -8.97 13.96
C SER A 19 -4.44 -7.86 14.84
N PHE A 20 -3.98 -6.62 14.65
CA PHE A 20 -4.24 -5.52 15.58
C PHE A 20 -5.15 -4.46 15.00
N VAL A 21 -4.98 -4.11 13.72
CA VAL A 21 -5.72 -3.02 13.08
C VAL A 21 -7.21 -3.33 12.94
N GLN A 22 -7.59 -4.61 12.92
CA GLN A 22 -8.98 -5.05 12.97
C GLN A 22 -9.73 -4.52 14.21
N VAL A 23 -9.04 -4.24 15.32
CA VAL A 23 -9.64 -3.67 16.53
C VAL A 23 -10.12 -2.24 16.30
N PHE A 24 -9.51 -1.51 15.36
CA PHE A 24 -9.91 -0.16 14.97
C PHE A 24 -10.95 -0.15 13.84
N ALA A 25 -11.52 -1.29 13.47
CA ALA A 25 -12.53 -1.35 12.42
C ALA A 25 -13.82 -0.63 12.85
N ILE A 26 -14.26 0.34 12.06
CA ILE A 26 -15.54 1.04 12.27
C ILE A 26 -16.44 0.68 11.09
N ASN A 27 -17.56 -0.02 11.33
CA ASN A 27 -18.51 -0.42 10.28
C ASN A 27 -17.86 -1.10 9.06
N HIS A 28 -16.97 -2.08 9.30
CA HIS A 28 -16.20 -2.80 8.27
C HIS A 28 -15.21 -1.94 7.47
N VAL A 29 -14.98 -0.70 7.89
CA VAL A 29 -13.92 0.17 7.36
C VAL A 29 -12.65 -0.09 8.15
N ILE A 30 -11.68 -0.75 7.52
CA ILE A 30 -10.41 -1.15 8.14
C ILE A 30 -9.29 -0.30 7.51
N PRO A 31 -8.47 0.38 8.33
CA PRO A 31 -7.35 1.13 7.81
C PRO A 31 -6.18 0.20 7.45
N SER A 32 -5.26 0.64 6.59
CA SER A 32 -4.07 -0.13 6.22
C SER A 32 -2.78 0.62 6.56
N LEU A 33 -1.98 0.03 7.44
CA LEU A 33 -0.62 0.48 7.76
C LEU A 33 0.34 0.17 6.62
N ALA A 34 0.13 -0.94 5.89
CA ALA A 34 0.93 -1.30 4.73
C ALA A 34 0.93 -0.17 3.69
N MET A 35 -0.25 0.38 3.35
CA MET A 35 -0.35 1.49 2.39
C MET A 35 0.39 2.74 2.90
N CYS A 36 0.32 3.05 4.20
CA CYS A 36 1.08 4.15 4.79
C CYS A 36 2.60 3.94 4.67
N LEU A 37 3.09 2.72 4.91
CA LEU A 37 4.50 2.38 4.77
C LEU A 37 4.98 2.55 3.32
N LEU A 38 4.17 2.15 2.33
CA LEU A 38 4.52 2.30 0.91
C LEU A 38 4.62 3.78 0.51
N VAL A 39 3.71 4.62 1.00
CA VAL A 39 3.72 6.06 0.75
C VAL A 39 4.96 6.69 1.37
N PHE A 40 5.32 6.30 2.59
CA PHE A 40 6.55 6.74 3.24
C PHE A 40 7.78 6.39 2.36
N VAL A 41 7.88 5.15 1.88
CA VAL A 41 8.96 4.76 0.96
C VAL A 41 8.91 5.58 -0.34
N CYS A 42 7.72 5.80 -0.90
CA CYS A 42 7.54 6.59 -2.12
C CYS A 42 8.04 8.04 -2.01
N LEU A 43 7.91 8.65 -0.82
CA LEU A 43 8.31 10.04 -0.58
C LEU A 43 9.83 10.21 -0.40
N TYR A 44 10.51 9.21 0.16
CA TYR A 44 11.92 9.34 0.56
C TYR A 44 12.91 8.48 -0.23
N ALA A 45 12.48 7.38 -0.87
CA ALA A 45 13.37 6.47 -1.60
C ALA A 45 13.60 6.86 -3.08
N SER A 46 14.60 6.24 -3.71
CA SER A 46 14.84 6.37 -5.16
C SER A 46 13.75 5.66 -5.95
N ARG A 47 13.46 6.13 -7.16
CA ARG A 47 12.36 5.62 -8.00
C ARG A 47 12.39 4.10 -8.14
N ASP A 48 13.56 3.54 -8.42
CA ASP A 48 13.72 2.10 -8.62
C ASP A 48 13.45 1.32 -7.33
N SER A 49 13.89 1.83 -6.17
CA SER A 49 13.61 1.20 -4.87
C SER A 49 12.11 1.20 -4.55
N VAL A 50 11.39 2.27 -4.89
CA VAL A 50 9.94 2.36 -4.66
C VAL A 50 9.18 1.34 -5.51
N LEU A 51 9.56 1.17 -6.79
CA LEU A 51 8.92 0.20 -7.68
C LEU A 51 9.07 -1.24 -7.16
N TRP A 52 10.29 -1.62 -6.77
CA TRP A 52 10.56 -2.92 -6.16
C TRP A 52 9.85 -3.09 -4.81
N ALA A 53 9.79 -2.04 -3.98
CA ALA A 53 9.05 -2.05 -2.73
C ALA A 53 7.54 -2.29 -2.97
N ALA A 54 6.96 -1.64 -3.98
CA ALA A 54 5.55 -1.79 -4.35
C ALA A 54 5.22 -3.21 -4.80
N LEU A 55 6.09 -3.81 -5.63
CA LEU A 55 5.94 -5.20 -6.07
C LEU A 55 6.01 -6.16 -4.89
N LEU A 56 6.98 -5.99 -4.00
CA LEU A 56 7.17 -6.85 -2.84
C LEU A 56 5.99 -6.73 -1.87
N MET A 57 5.52 -5.51 -1.60
CA MET A 57 4.34 -5.29 -0.75
C MET A 57 3.08 -5.90 -1.36
N GLY A 58 2.82 -5.66 -2.65
CA GLY A 58 1.64 -6.21 -3.32
C GLY A 58 1.67 -7.73 -3.36
N LEU A 59 2.85 -8.34 -3.51
CA LEU A 59 3.01 -9.79 -3.47
C LEU A 59 2.64 -10.34 -2.09
N LEU A 60 3.10 -9.69 -1.01
CA LEU A 60 2.73 -10.07 0.35
C LEU A 60 1.24 -9.89 0.62
N LEU A 61 0.61 -8.83 0.12
CA LEU A 61 -0.84 -8.64 0.21
C LEU A 61 -1.58 -9.78 -0.48
N ASP A 62 -1.22 -10.10 -1.73
CA ASP A 62 -1.84 -11.21 -2.47
C ASP A 62 -1.63 -12.59 -1.80
N MET A 63 -0.51 -12.79 -1.09
CA MET A 63 -0.25 -14.00 -0.30
C MET A 63 -1.03 -14.03 1.02
N THR A 64 -1.38 -12.88 1.57
CA THR A 64 -2.14 -12.81 2.83
C THR A 64 -3.62 -13.05 2.60
N ASP A 65 -4.11 -12.71 1.41
CA ASP A 65 -5.52 -12.59 1.12
C ASP A 65 -6.04 -13.84 0.38
N VAL A 66 -6.82 -14.67 1.09
CA VAL A 66 -7.37 -15.94 0.57
C VAL A 66 -8.69 -15.68 -0.12
N HIS A 67 -8.68 -15.71 -1.46
CA HIS A 67 -9.83 -15.30 -2.26
C HIS A 67 -10.55 -16.44 -3.01
N LEU A 68 -9.92 -17.61 -3.14
CA LEU A 68 -10.49 -18.72 -3.90
C LEU A 68 -10.60 -19.97 -3.03
N TYR A 69 -11.82 -20.47 -2.92
CA TYR A 69 -12.13 -21.75 -2.30
C TYR A 69 -12.53 -22.74 -3.41
N MET A 70 -11.61 -23.59 -3.83
CA MET A 70 -11.96 -24.78 -4.65
C MET A 70 -12.13 -25.95 -3.68
N GLY A 71 -13.36 -26.21 -3.27
CA GLY A 71 -13.67 -27.20 -2.24
C GLY A 71 -13.13 -26.76 -0.87
N SER A 72 -12.26 -27.57 -0.24
CA SER A 72 -11.69 -27.32 1.09
C SER A 72 -10.27 -26.74 1.09
N ARG A 73 -9.69 -26.44 -0.08
CA ARG A 73 -8.32 -25.91 -0.19
C ARG A 73 -8.34 -24.42 -0.51
N PRO A 74 -7.74 -23.57 0.35
CA PRO A 74 -7.57 -22.16 0.05
C PRO A 74 -6.52 -21.98 -1.03
N TYR A 75 -6.84 -21.23 -2.09
CA TYR A 75 -5.90 -20.82 -3.12
C TYR A 75 -5.62 -19.33 -3.00
N HIS A 76 -4.33 -18.97 -2.97
CA HIS A 76 -3.89 -17.59 -3.00
C HIS A 76 -3.73 -17.13 -4.45
N LEU A 77 -4.32 -15.98 -4.78
CA LEU A 77 -4.28 -15.42 -6.12
C LEU A 77 -3.23 -14.31 -6.18
N VAL A 78 -2.09 -14.58 -6.81
CA VAL A 78 -1.07 -13.57 -7.09
C VAL A 78 -1.52 -12.69 -8.26
N GLY A 79 -1.52 -11.37 -8.09
CA GLY A 79 -1.74 -10.41 -9.17
C GLY A 79 -2.46 -9.12 -8.77
N PRO A 80 -3.68 -9.19 -8.17
CA PRO A 80 -4.52 -8.01 -8.00
C PRO A 80 -3.86 -6.88 -7.21
N HIS A 81 -3.28 -7.18 -6.05
CA HIS A 81 -2.58 -6.18 -5.25
C HIS A 81 -1.20 -5.85 -5.79
N VAL A 82 -0.46 -6.81 -6.35
CA VAL A 82 0.83 -6.53 -7.03
C VAL A 82 0.68 -5.46 -8.10
N LEU A 83 -0.28 -5.65 -9.01
CA LEU A 83 -0.53 -4.71 -10.11
C LEU A 83 -1.11 -3.39 -9.60
N GLY A 84 -2.01 -3.46 -8.62
CA GLY A 84 -2.58 -2.26 -7.98
C GLY A 84 -1.51 -1.38 -7.34
N CYS A 85 -0.65 -1.96 -6.50
CA CYS A 85 0.44 -1.24 -5.84
C CYS A 85 1.44 -0.66 -6.84
N PHE A 86 1.81 -1.44 -7.88
CA PHE A 86 2.72 -0.97 -8.91
C PHE A 86 2.15 0.21 -9.71
N PHE A 87 0.89 0.13 -10.13
CA PHE A 87 0.22 1.19 -10.85
C PHE A 87 0.04 2.45 -9.99
N ALA A 88 -0.41 2.26 -8.74
CA ALA A 88 -0.62 3.36 -7.81
C ALA A 88 0.68 4.13 -7.52
N VAL A 89 1.80 3.43 -7.35
CA VAL A 89 3.11 4.08 -7.19
C VAL A 89 3.51 4.85 -8.44
N CYS A 90 3.31 4.29 -9.64
CA CYS A 90 3.59 5.01 -10.89
C CYS A 90 2.79 6.32 -11.00
N LEU A 91 1.55 6.34 -10.50
CA LEU A 91 0.69 7.53 -10.49
C LEU A 91 1.11 8.55 -9.42
N VAL A 92 1.55 8.11 -8.24
CA VAL A 92 1.91 8.98 -7.11
C VAL A 92 3.35 9.52 -7.20
N LEU A 93 4.25 8.80 -7.87
CA LEU A 93 5.64 9.22 -8.10
C LEU A 93 5.80 10.63 -8.71
N PRO A 94 5.05 11.06 -9.74
CA PRO A 94 5.13 12.44 -10.24
C PRO A 94 4.58 13.46 -9.23
N LEU A 95 3.53 13.10 -8.48
CA LEU A 95 2.93 13.97 -7.46
C LEU A 95 3.87 14.27 -6.30
N ARG A 96 4.87 13.41 -6.04
CA ARG A 96 5.87 13.61 -4.97
C ARG A 96 6.63 14.93 -5.07
N ALA A 97 6.74 15.51 -6.27
CA ALA A 97 7.42 16.79 -6.50
C ALA A 97 6.58 17.99 -6.07
N MET A 98 5.26 17.85 -6.03
CA MET A 98 4.30 18.91 -5.70
C MET A 98 4.03 19.00 -4.19
N VAL A 99 4.52 18.05 -3.40
CA VAL A 99 4.13 17.85 -2.00
C VAL A 99 5.29 18.14 -1.03
N PHE A 100 5.02 18.90 0.03
CA PHE A 100 6.00 19.22 1.06
C PHE A 100 6.36 18.00 1.91
N ARG A 101 7.55 17.43 1.66
CA ARG A 101 8.06 16.20 2.30
C ARG A 101 8.17 16.22 3.83
N ARG A 102 8.06 17.38 4.49
CA ARG A 102 8.17 17.51 5.95
C ARG A 102 6.82 17.59 6.67
N ASN A 103 5.72 17.71 5.93
CA ASN A 103 4.40 17.88 6.54
C ASN A 103 3.73 16.50 6.74
N PRO A 104 3.29 16.10 7.95
CA PRO A 104 2.55 14.85 8.14
C PRO A 104 1.24 14.80 7.34
N LEU A 105 0.63 15.95 7.06
CA LEU A 105 -0.60 16.03 6.25
C LEU A 105 -0.36 15.54 4.82
N ALA A 106 0.82 15.80 4.26
CA ALA A 106 1.22 15.30 2.95
C ALA A 106 1.25 13.77 2.90
N ILE A 107 1.75 13.12 3.95
CA ILE A 107 1.79 11.65 4.03
C ILE A 107 0.36 11.10 4.07
N GLY A 108 -0.52 11.71 4.87
CA GLY A 108 -1.92 11.33 4.93
C GLY A 108 -2.62 11.41 3.57
N VAL A 109 -2.54 12.58 2.91
CA VAL A 109 -3.18 12.80 1.59
C VAL A 109 -2.63 11.86 0.52
N MET A 110 -1.31 11.66 0.47
CA MET A 110 -0.70 10.72 -0.47
C MET A 110 -1.11 9.27 -0.18
N THR A 111 -1.34 8.92 1.08
CA THR A 111 -1.85 7.59 1.46
C THR A 111 -3.27 7.39 0.97
N VAL A 112 -4.14 8.40 1.08
CA VAL A 112 -5.50 8.34 0.51
C VAL A 112 -5.44 8.16 -1.00
N LEU A 113 -4.64 8.96 -1.71
CA LEU A 113 -4.53 8.88 -3.17
C LEU A 113 -3.98 7.53 -3.64
N LEU A 114 -2.93 7.03 -2.97
CA LEU A 114 -2.34 5.74 -3.28
C LEU A 114 -3.35 4.60 -3.03
N SER A 115 -4.02 4.58 -1.87
CA SER A 115 -4.96 3.52 -1.52
C SER A 115 -6.21 3.51 -2.42
N ILE A 116 -6.71 4.68 -2.83
CA ILE A 116 -7.78 4.77 -3.82
C ILE A 116 -7.33 4.19 -5.17
N ALA A 117 -6.12 4.54 -5.63
CA ALA A 117 -5.59 4.02 -6.89
C ALA A 117 -5.40 2.49 -6.86
N VAL A 118 -4.89 1.93 -5.76
CA VAL A 118 -4.78 0.48 -5.56
C VAL A 118 -6.18 -0.16 -5.59
N SER A 119 -7.12 0.41 -4.85
CA SER A 119 -8.50 -0.10 -4.75
C SER A 119 -9.21 -0.10 -6.10
N LEU A 120 -9.00 0.95 -6.91
CA LEU A 120 -9.56 1.05 -8.25
C LEU A 120 -9.05 -0.08 -9.17
N VAL A 121 -7.73 -0.32 -9.18
CA VAL A 121 -7.13 -1.39 -9.99
C VAL A 121 -7.57 -2.76 -9.49
N TYR A 122 -7.61 -2.96 -8.17
CA TYR A 122 -8.10 -4.19 -7.57
C TYR A 122 -9.55 -4.49 -7.99
N CYS A 123 -10.45 -3.52 -7.86
CA CYS A 123 -11.83 -3.66 -8.32
C CYS A 123 -11.90 -3.92 -9.82
N PHE A 124 -11.13 -3.20 -10.63
CA PHE A 124 -11.11 -3.36 -12.09
C PHE A 124 -10.66 -4.76 -12.53
N LEU A 125 -9.60 -5.30 -11.92
CA LEU A 125 -9.08 -6.64 -12.24
C LEU A 125 -10.09 -7.73 -11.86
N TRP A 126 -10.68 -7.63 -10.69
CA TRP A 126 -11.72 -8.55 -10.26
C TRP A 126 -13.02 -8.41 -11.06
N GLN A 127 -13.35 -7.22 -11.56
CA GLN A 127 -14.46 -7.03 -12.50
C GLN A 127 -14.24 -7.78 -13.81
N ILE A 128 -13.06 -7.61 -14.44
CA ILE A 128 -12.70 -8.37 -15.65
C ILE A 128 -12.77 -9.87 -15.36
N ARG A 129 -12.29 -10.29 -14.19
CA ARG A 129 -12.28 -11.71 -13.81
C ARG A 129 -13.68 -12.27 -13.57
N SER A 130 -14.61 -11.47 -13.06
CA SER A 130 -16.00 -11.87 -12.80
C SER A 130 -16.80 -12.21 -14.07
N TRP A 131 -16.24 -11.91 -15.26
CA TRP A 131 -16.79 -12.42 -16.52
C TRP A 131 -16.63 -13.94 -16.69
N TYR A 132 -15.73 -14.57 -15.93
CA TYR A 132 -15.63 -16.02 -15.89
C TYR A 132 -16.65 -16.61 -14.90
N PRO A 133 -17.47 -17.59 -15.32
CA PRO A 133 -18.62 -18.08 -14.54
C PRO A 133 -18.27 -18.77 -13.22
N ASP A 134 -17.02 -19.23 -13.03
CA ASP A 134 -16.57 -19.91 -11.81
C ASP A 134 -15.87 -18.98 -10.80
N VAL A 135 -15.78 -17.68 -11.10
CA VAL A 135 -15.08 -16.71 -10.24
C VAL A 135 -16.06 -15.69 -9.68
N LEU A 136 -16.48 -15.96 -8.44
CA LEU A 136 -17.26 -15.00 -7.66
C LEU A 136 -16.35 -13.89 -7.13
N PRO A 137 -16.70 -12.61 -7.35
CA PRO A 137 -15.95 -11.51 -6.79
C PRO A 137 -16.17 -11.41 -5.26
N PRO A 138 -15.18 -10.93 -4.49
CA PRO A 138 -15.24 -10.90 -3.03
C PRO A 138 -16.33 -9.99 -2.44
N TRP A 139 -16.97 -9.17 -3.26
CA TRP A 139 -18.06 -8.27 -2.87
C TRP A 139 -19.46 -8.74 -3.30
N SER A 140 -19.62 -9.94 -3.87
CA SER A 140 -20.97 -10.49 -4.10
C SER A 140 -21.59 -10.88 -2.76
N PRO A 141 -22.82 -10.45 -2.40
CA PRO A 141 -23.87 -9.86 -3.26
C PRO A 141 -24.02 -8.33 -3.21
N GLU A 142 -23.21 -7.61 -2.43
CA GLU A 142 -23.38 -6.17 -2.13
C GLU A 142 -23.19 -5.24 -3.34
N GLY A 143 -22.58 -5.73 -4.41
CA GLY A 143 -22.35 -5.00 -5.65
C GLY A 143 -21.03 -4.20 -5.66
N VAL A 144 -20.58 -3.84 -6.85
CA VAL A 144 -19.26 -3.22 -7.08
C VAL A 144 -19.16 -1.83 -6.46
N GLY A 145 -20.25 -1.05 -6.54
CA GLY A 145 -20.28 0.34 -6.10
C GLY A 145 -20.16 0.48 -4.59
N SER A 146 -20.85 -0.37 -3.82
CA SER A 146 -20.78 -0.38 -2.35
C SER A 146 -19.41 -0.81 -1.87
N ALA A 147 -18.80 -1.82 -2.51
CA ALA A 147 -17.45 -2.27 -2.21
C ALA A 147 -16.39 -1.20 -2.52
N PHE A 148 -16.49 -0.54 -3.68
CA PHE A 148 -15.61 0.56 -4.02
C PHE A 148 -15.76 1.72 -3.02
N TRP A 149 -16.99 2.08 -2.67
CA TRP A 149 -17.24 3.12 -1.67
C TRP A 149 -16.66 2.77 -0.31
N ARG A 150 -16.79 1.52 0.14
CA ARG A 150 -16.14 1.02 1.36
C ARG A 150 -14.62 1.15 1.27
N LEU A 151 -14.01 0.80 0.16
CA LEU A 151 -12.56 0.93 -0.05
C LEU A 151 -12.10 2.40 -0.05
N VAL A 152 -12.92 3.32 -0.57
CA VAL A 152 -12.67 4.77 -0.48
C VAL A 152 -12.73 5.25 0.97
N LEU A 153 -13.70 4.78 1.75
CA LEU A 153 -13.77 5.07 3.18
C LEU A 153 -12.56 4.49 3.94
N CYS A 154 -12.13 3.26 3.61
CA CYS A 154 -10.91 2.65 4.16
C CYS A 154 -9.69 3.48 3.82
N SER A 155 -9.63 4.02 2.60
CA SER A 155 -8.54 4.88 2.12
C SER A 155 -8.47 6.18 2.91
N LEU A 156 -9.62 6.84 3.12
CA LEU A 156 -9.73 8.05 3.95
C LEU A 156 -9.29 7.78 5.40
N TYR A 157 -9.76 6.67 5.99
CA TYR A 157 -9.41 6.32 7.35
C TYR A 157 -7.93 5.97 7.49
N SER A 158 -7.37 5.26 6.50
CA SER A 158 -5.93 4.99 6.39
C SER A 158 -5.13 6.29 6.30
N GLY A 159 -5.62 7.29 5.56
CA GLY A 159 -5.01 8.62 5.48
C GLY A 159 -4.96 9.35 6.83
N LEU A 160 -6.02 9.23 7.64
CA LEU A 160 -6.06 9.81 8.98
C LEU A 160 -5.05 9.14 9.91
N ILE A 161 -4.97 7.80 9.90
CA ILE A 161 -4.01 7.04 10.70
C ILE A 161 -2.58 7.22 10.19
N ALA A 162 -2.40 7.46 8.89
CA ALA A 162 -1.11 7.70 8.28
C ALA A 162 -0.47 9.02 8.74
N MET A 163 -1.24 9.99 9.26
CA MET A 163 -0.66 11.23 9.78
C MET A 163 0.22 11.01 11.03
N PRO A 164 -0.28 10.42 12.13
CA PRO A 164 0.55 10.12 13.29
C PRO A 164 1.59 9.02 13.00
N LEU A 165 1.24 8.01 12.21
CA LEU A 165 2.18 6.94 11.84
C LEU A 165 3.32 7.47 10.97
N GLY A 166 3.00 8.30 9.98
CA GLY A 166 3.95 8.97 9.10
C GLY A 166 4.89 9.87 9.90
N TRP A 167 4.37 10.62 10.87
CA TRP A 167 5.22 11.40 11.78
C TRP A 167 6.20 10.51 12.57
N LEU A 168 5.74 9.37 13.09
CA LEU A 168 6.62 8.41 13.78
C LEU A 168 7.69 7.83 12.84
N LEU A 169 7.29 7.41 11.64
CA LEU A 169 8.17 6.88 10.60
C LEU A 169 9.23 7.91 10.19
N THR A 170 8.87 9.19 10.08
CA THR A 170 9.85 10.24 9.74
C THR A 170 10.96 10.41 10.77
N ARG A 171 10.71 10.08 12.05
CA ARG A 171 11.78 10.07 13.06
C ARG A 171 12.81 8.97 12.83
N THR A 172 12.41 7.89 12.18
CA THR A 172 13.30 6.75 11.88
C THR A 172 14.09 6.92 10.59
N LEU A 173 13.85 7.99 9.81
CA LEU A 173 14.52 8.29 8.52
C LEU A 173 16.02 7.96 8.45
N PRO A 174 16.88 8.33 9.42
CA PRO A 174 18.31 8.04 9.33
C PRO A 174 18.62 6.54 9.26
N ALA A 175 17.79 5.67 9.84
CA ALA A 175 18.00 4.22 9.83
C ALA A 175 17.72 3.56 8.47
N TRP A 176 16.91 4.19 7.60
CA TRP A 176 16.46 3.60 6.34
C TRP A 176 17.51 3.64 5.22
N GLY A 177 18.57 4.44 5.39
CA GLY A 177 19.63 4.57 4.38
C GLY A 177 19.05 4.99 3.02
N PHE A 178 18.03 5.86 3.01
CA PHE A 178 17.56 6.48 1.78
C PHE A 178 18.71 7.30 1.19
N ALA A 179 18.91 7.18 -0.12
CA ALA A 179 19.98 7.89 -0.83
C ALA A 179 19.63 9.38 -0.91
N MET A 180 19.71 10.09 0.20
CA MET A 180 19.78 11.54 0.22
C MET A 180 21.18 11.91 -0.27
N GLY A 181 21.33 11.97 -1.60
CA GLY A 181 22.45 12.48 -2.37
C GLY A 181 23.79 12.57 -1.64
N ASN A 182 24.52 11.46 -1.54
CA ASN A 182 25.94 11.50 -1.23
C ASN A 182 26.72 11.87 -2.52
N SER A 183 26.50 13.07 -3.03
CA SER A 183 27.22 13.67 -4.16
C SER A 183 28.24 14.71 -3.68
N ARG A 184 28.98 14.41 -2.61
CA ARG A 184 30.05 15.27 -2.08
C ARG A 184 31.47 14.68 -2.14
N THR A 185 31.67 13.52 -2.77
CA THR A 185 32.97 12.81 -2.74
C THR A 185 33.66 12.64 -4.10
N ALA A 186 33.30 13.43 -5.11
CA ALA A 186 33.95 13.37 -6.44
C ALA A 186 34.66 14.69 -6.83
N ARG A 187 35.20 15.44 -5.86
CA ARG A 187 36.00 16.65 -6.13
C ARG A 187 37.30 16.72 -5.32
N ARG A 188 38.02 15.60 -5.21
CA ARG A 188 39.46 15.56 -4.89
C ARG A 188 40.05 14.30 -5.52
N GLY A 189 40.69 14.48 -6.66
CA GLY A 189 41.45 13.49 -7.42
C GLY A 189 42.10 14.21 -8.58
#